data_AF-A0A833E543-F1
#
_entry.id   AF-A0A833E543-F1
#
_cell.length_a   1.000
_cell.length_b   1.000
_cell.length_c   1.000
_cell.angle_alpha   90.00
_cell.angle_beta   90.00
_cell.angle_gamma   90.00
#
_symmetry.space_group_name_H-M   'P 1'
#
loop_
_entity.id
_entity.type
_entity.pdbx_description
1 polymer ?
#
loop_
_entity_poly.entity_id
_entity_poly.type
_entity_poly.pdbx_seq_one_letter_code
_entity_poly.pdbx_strand_id
1 'polypeptide(L)'
;MCNHSGREEESKKTFTIRGLDPELYERFVRVARDLGMSVGALMNEAMRAILALTIIGKEAGERIGREVGKASTLILSKPIEIIKSIVEGIKDFEVITSIGELTVSKVDLENIDKAILFVNIRKLTFDNDVDWELLNKKVKGVKLVDEVVIPKHIPKLLFAKKCTFVKKITVR
;
A
#
# COMPACT_ATOMS: atom_id res chain seq x y z
N MET A 1 -41.31 9.61 -23.67
CA MET A 1 -39.86 9.37 -23.68
C MET A 1 -39.23 10.23 -22.59
N CYS A 2 -38.79 9.63 -21.48
CA CYS A 2 -37.83 10.22 -20.55
C CYS A 2 -37.04 9.05 -19.94
N ASN A 3 -35.85 8.78 -20.49
CA ASN A 3 -34.91 7.82 -19.93
C ASN A 3 -34.30 8.43 -18.66
N HIS A 4 -34.62 7.86 -17.49
CA HIS A 4 -33.82 8.08 -16.29
C HIS A 4 -32.70 7.03 -16.28
N SER A 5 -31.51 7.45 -16.71
CA SER A 5 -30.27 6.71 -16.49
C SER A 5 -29.90 6.81 -15.01
N GLY A 6 -30.34 5.83 -14.21
CA GLY A 6 -29.88 5.65 -12.84
C GLY A 6 -28.40 5.28 -12.83
N ARG A 7 -27.55 6.20 -12.36
CA ARG A 7 -26.22 5.83 -11.86
C ARG A 7 -26.43 5.07 -10.56
N GLU A 8 -26.04 3.80 -10.53
CA GLU A 8 -25.92 3.01 -9.31
C GLU A 8 -24.89 3.70 -8.39
N GLU A 9 -25.36 4.43 -7.38
CA GLU A 9 -24.52 4.81 -6.24
C GLU A 9 -24.20 3.51 -5.49
N GLU A 10 -22.94 3.06 -5.55
CA GLU A 10 -22.45 1.95 -4.73
C GLU A 10 -22.88 2.16 -3.28
N SER A 11 -23.78 1.33 -2.77
CA SER A 11 -24.28 1.40 -1.41
C SER A 11 -23.10 1.39 -0.44
N LYS A 12 -22.86 2.49 0.28
CA LYS A 12 -21.81 2.55 1.30
C LYS A 12 -22.07 1.47 2.35
N LYS A 13 -21.26 0.42 2.35
CA LYS A 13 -21.34 -0.67 3.34
C LYS A 13 -21.15 -0.09 4.74
N THR A 14 -22.05 -0.41 5.65
CA THR A 14 -21.93 -0.01 7.06
C THR A 14 -21.04 -0.99 7.79
N PHE A 15 -19.98 -0.49 8.42
CA PHE A 15 -19.07 -1.26 9.26
C PHE A 15 -19.20 -0.76 10.71
N THR A 16 -19.39 -1.67 11.67
CA THR A 16 -19.42 -1.34 13.10
C THR A 16 -18.18 -1.91 13.76
N ILE A 17 -17.36 -1.04 14.35
CA ILE A 17 -16.16 -1.42 15.12
C ILE A 17 -16.53 -1.33 16.60
N ARG A 18 -16.32 -2.43 17.35
CA ARG A 18 -16.61 -2.52 18.78
C ARG A 18 -15.32 -2.61 19.60
N GLY A 19 -15.36 -2.18 20.86
CA GLY A 19 -14.21 -2.26 21.77
C GLY A 19 -13.19 -1.13 21.61
N LEU A 20 -13.59 0.02 21.05
CA LEU A 20 -12.74 1.21 21.05
C LEU A 20 -12.70 1.81 22.46
N ASP A 21 -11.51 2.23 22.89
CA ASP A 21 -11.36 3.02 24.12
C ASP A 21 -12.08 4.37 23.96
N PRO A 22 -13.01 4.74 24.86
CA PRO A 22 -13.80 5.96 24.72
C PRO A 22 -12.95 7.23 24.68
N GLU A 23 -11.89 7.30 25.49
CA GLU A 23 -11.04 8.48 25.57
C GLU A 23 -10.17 8.65 24.31
N LEU A 24 -9.65 7.55 23.79
CA LEU A 24 -8.93 7.52 22.52
C LEU A 24 -9.83 7.89 21.35
N TYR A 25 -11.07 7.39 21.33
CA TYR A 25 -12.03 7.74 20.30
C TYR A 25 -12.34 9.24 20.31
N GLU A 26 -12.58 9.84 21.48
CA GLU A 26 -12.81 11.29 21.60
C GLU A 26 -11.62 12.12 21.10
N ARG A 27 -10.38 11.72 21.44
CA ARG A 27 -9.18 12.36 20.91
C ARG A 27 -9.10 12.24 19.38
N PHE A 28 -9.39 11.05 18.84
CA PHE A 28 -9.40 10.81 17.40
C PHE A 28 -10.45 11.65 16.66
N VAL A 29 -11.63 11.82 17.24
CA VAL A 29 -12.70 12.68 16.71
C VAL A 29 -12.28 14.15 16.70
N ARG A 30 -11.62 14.64 17.76
CA ARG A 30 -11.08 16.00 17.81
C ARG A 30 -10.06 16.25 16.71
N VAL A 31 -9.08 15.35 16.56
CA VAL A 31 -8.08 15.43 15.48
C VAL A 31 -8.76 15.45 14.11
N ALA A 32 -9.75 14.59 13.87
CA ALA A 32 -10.49 14.59 12.61
C ALA A 32 -11.17 15.94 12.33
N ARG A 33 -11.80 16.53 13.34
CA ARG A 33 -12.46 17.85 13.24
C ARG A 33 -11.47 18.97 12.99
N ASP A 34 -10.36 18.98 13.70
CA ASP A 34 -9.30 20.00 13.57
C ASP A 34 -8.67 19.96 12.17
N LEU A 35 -8.57 18.77 11.56
CA LEU A 35 -8.11 18.57 10.19
C LEU A 35 -9.20 18.83 9.13
N GLY A 36 -10.43 19.15 9.53
CA GLY A 36 -11.56 19.32 8.60
C GLY A 36 -11.99 18.03 7.89
N MET A 37 -11.65 16.87 8.44
CA MET A 37 -11.94 15.55 7.88
C MET A 37 -13.11 14.87 8.59
N SER A 38 -13.79 13.94 7.92
CA SER A 38 -14.70 13.02 8.62
C SER A 38 -13.92 11.97 9.40
N VAL A 39 -14.47 11.49 10.51
CA VAL A 39 -13.88 10.40 11.31
C VAL A 39 -13.60 9.17 10.43
N GLY A 40 -14.50 8.85 9.50
CA GLY A 40 -14.30 7.75 8.55
C GLY A 40 -13.13 8.00 7.60
N ALA A 41 -12.92 9.24 7.15
CA ALA A 41 -11.78 9.58 6.28
C ALA A 41 -10.44 9.45 7.03
N LEU A 42 -10.34 10.01 8.24
CA LEU A 42 -9.15 9.87 9.08
C LEU A 42 -8.88 8.40 9.43
N MET A 43 -9.93 7.64 9.75
CA MET A 43 -9.82 6.20 10.04
C MET A 43 -9.33 5.42 8.83
N ASN A 44 -9.84 5.70 7.63
CA ASN A 44 -9.36 5.06 6.41
C ASN A 44 -7.87 5.33 6.17
N GLU A 45 -7.40 6.57 6.40
CA GLU A 45 -5.99 6.91 6.25
C GLU A 45 -5.13 6.25 7.31
N ALA A 46 -5.58 6.24 8.56
CA ALA A 46 -4.90 5.53 9.65
C ALA A 46 -4.79 4.02 9.37
N MET A 47 -5.88 3.39 8.91
CA MET A 47 -5.86 1.98 8.52
C MET A 47 -4.90 1.73 7.35
N ARG A 48 -4.89 2.60 6.33
CA ARG A 48 -3.94 2.52 5.20
C ARG A 48 -2.49 2.61 5.67
N ALA A 49 -2.19 3.57 6.54
CA ALA A 49 -0.86 3.76 7.11
C ALA A 49 -0.40 2.55 7.93
N ILE A 50 -1.26 2.00 8.79
CA ILE A 50 -0.96 0.81 9.60
C ILE A 50 -0.72 -0.42 8.72
N LEU A 51 -1.57 -0.65 7.71
CA LEU A 51 -1.41 -1.75 6.76
C LEU A 51 -0.12 -1.60 5.94
N ALA A 52 0.18 -0.38 5.47
CA ALA A 52 1.42 -0.07 4.78
C ALA A 52 2.64 -0.43 5.65
N LEU A 53 2.67 0.03 6.90
CA LEU A 53 3.75 -0.25 7.84
C LEU A 53 3.91 -1.75 8.13
N THR A 54 2.79 -2.48 8.27
CA THR A 54 2.80 -3.92 8.54
C THR A 54 3.37 -4.71 7.36
N ILE A 55 2.99 -4.35 6.13
CA ILE A 55 3.49 -5.00 4.92
C ILE A 55 4.99 -4.74 4.74
N ILE A 56 5.42 -3.50 4.94
CA ILE A 56 6.84 -3.13 4.89
C ILE A 56 7.62 -3.92 5.95
N GLY A 57 7.11 -3.99 7.19
CA GLY A 57 7.73 -4.75 8.27
C GLY A 57 7.81 -6.26 8.00
N LYS A 58 6.78 -6.85 7.38
CA LYS A 58 6.80 -8.27 6.98
C LYS A 58 7.88 -8.56 5.95
N GLU A 59 8.01 -7.73 4.92
CA GLU A 59 9.02 -7.92 3.87
C GLU A 59 10.46 -7.67 4.35
N ALA A 60 10.63 -6.78 5.33
CA ALA A 60 11.89 -6.61 6.06
C ALA A 60 12.19 -7.85 6.95
N GLY A 61 11.18 -8.39 7.64
CA GLY A 61 11.31 -9.55 8.53
C GLY A 61 11.52 -10.89 7.79
N GLU A 62 10.93 -11.09 6.61
CA GLU A 62 11.13 -12.30 5.81
C GLU A 62 12.59 -12.47 5.33
N ARG A 63 13.37 -11.40 5.21
CA ARG A 63 14.82 -11.49 4.93
C ARG A 63 15.65 -11.92 6.15
N ILE A 64 15.09 -11.82 7.36
CA ILE A 64 15.67 -12.37 8.60
C ILE A 64 15.20 -13.84 8.80
N GLY A 65 14.29 -14.32 7.94
CA GLY A 65 13.62 -15.61 7.99
C GLY A 65 14.42 -16.83 7.52
N ARG A 66 15.75 -16.85 7.69
CA ARG A 66 16.49 -18.12 7.70
C ARG A 66 16.96 -18.55 9.10
N GLU A 67 16.89 -17.68 10.10
CA GLU A 67 17.29 -18.03 11.49
C GLU A 67 16.27 -17.67 12.58
N VAL A 68 15.15 -17.03 12.24
CA VAL A 68 14.18 -16.56 13.23
C VAL A 68 12.94 -17.45 13.28
N GLY A 69 13.15 -18.77 13.36
CA GLY A 69 12.07 -19.73 13.60
C GLY A 69 11.53 -19.72 15.05
N LYS A 70 12.17 -18.98 15.98
CA LYS A 70 11.89 -19.05 17.42
C LYS A 70 11.63 -17.72 18.14
N ALA A 71 11.76 -16.57 17.47
CA ALA A 71 11.58 -15.25 18.12
C ALA A 71 10.30 -14.52 17.70
N SER A 72 9.28 -15.25 17.24
CA SER A 72 7.97 -14.70 16.87
C SER A 72 7.12 -14.23 18.06
N THR A 73 7.49 -14.60 19.30
CA THR A 73 6.84 -14.13 20.53
C THR A 73 7.38 -12.80 21.08
N LEU A 74 8.50 -12.29 20.55
CA LEU A 74 9.16 -11.07 21.06
C LEU A 74 8.87 -9.81 20.21
N ILE A 75 8.16 -9.95 19.09
CA ILE A 75 7.79 -8.84 18.20
C ILE A 75 6.70 -7.95 18.82
N LEU A 76 6.13 -8.30 19.98
CA LEU A 76 5.05 -7.53 20.62
C LEU A 76 5.50 -6.59 21.76
N SER A 77 6.74 -6.67 22.27
CA SER A 77 7.10 -6.01 23.53
C SER A 77 8.09 -4.84 23.44
N LYS A 78 8.60 -4.49 22.24
CA LYS A 78 9.45 -3.32 22.06
C LYS A 78 9.02 -2.46 20.86
N PRO A 79 8.22 -1.40 21.08
CA PRO A 79 7.80 -0.48 20.03
C PRO A 79 8.96 0.17 19.26
N ILE A 80 10.15 0.30 19.86
CA ILE A 80 11.26 1.09 19.32
C ILE A 80 12.23 0.26 18.45
N GLU A 81 12.48 -1.01 18.77
CA GLU A 81 13.38 -1.87 17.98
C GLU A 81 12.76 -2.28 16.65
N ILE A 82 11.44 -2.44 16.59
CA ILE A 82 10.70 -2.73 15.36
C ILE A 82 10.77 -1.56 14.39
N ILE A 83 10.62 -0.32 14.88
CA ILE A 83 10.81 0.87 14.05
C ILE A 83 12.24 0.91 13.52
N LYS A 84 13.24 0.58 14.34
CA LYS A 84 14.65 0.58 13.90
C LYS A 84 14.93 -0.48 12.84
N SER A 85 14.43 -1.71 12.98
CA SER A 85 14.58 -2.77 11.97
C SER A 85 13.75 -2.53 10.71
N ILE A 86 12.57 -1.91 10.83
CA ILE A 86 11.79 -1.40 9.68
C ILE A 86 12.59 -0.29 8.97
N VAL A 87 13.15 0.67 9.71
CA VAL A 87 13.96 1.76 9.18
C VAL A 87 15.24 1.25 8.51
N GLU A 88 15.88 0.23 9.08
CA GLU A 88 17.07 -0.42 8.48
C GLU A 88 16.69 -1.24 7.23
N GLY A 89 15.55 -1.93 7.23
CA GLY A 89 15.02 -2.62 6.04
C GLY A 89 14.60 -1.66 4.91
N ILE A 90 14.06 -0.48 5.26
CA ILE A 90 13.74 0.60 4.31
C ILE A 90 15.01 1.17 3.65
N LYS A 91 16.21 1.03 4.24
CA LYS A 91 17.42 1.55 3.58
C LYS A 91 17.72 0.88 2.23
N ASP A 92 17.24 -0.35 2.03
CA ASP A 92 17.45 -1.14 0.79
C ASP A 92 16.50 -0.76 -0.35
N PHE A 93 15.37 -0.10 -0.06
CA PHE A 93 14.36 0.22 -1.06
C PHE A 93 13.66 1.54 -0.77
N GLU A 94 13.42 2.31 -1.84
CA GLU A 94 12.69 3.56 -1.77
C GLU A 94 11.19 3.27 -1.66
N VAL A 95 10.50 3.87 -0.69
CA VAL A 95 9.07 3.65 -0.48
C VAL A 95 8.30 4.84 -1.03
N ILE A 96 7.56 4.62 -2.11
CA ILE A 96 6.69 5.64 -2.71
C ILE A 96 5.28 5.45 -2.16
N THR A 97 4.78 6.44 -1.41
CA THR A 97 3.49 6.35 -0.73
C THR A 97 2.58 7.55 -0.87
N SER A 98 1.28 7.33 -0.61
CA SER A 98 0.27 8.39 -0.44
C SER A 98 0.03 9.22 -1.70
N ILE A 99 0.07 8.55 -2.86
CA ILE A 99 -0.15 9.18 -4.17
C ILE A 99 -1.54 8.79 -4.68
N GLY A 100 -2.29 9.76 -5.20
CA GLY A 100 -3.59 9.50 -5.83
C GLY A 100 -3.42 8.64 -7.09
N GLU A 101 -2.82 9.23 -8.13
CA GLU A 101 -2.53 8.57 -9.39
C GLU A 101 -1.06 8.76 -9.74
N LEU A 102 -0.40 7.68 -10.17
CA LEU A 102 1.00 7.69 -10.55
C LEU A 102 1.16 6.98 -11.89
N THR A 103 1.86 7.63 -12.81
CA THR A 103 2.33 7.01 -14.06
C THR A 103 3.84 6.88 -13.96
N VAL A 104 4.37 5.71 -14.32
CA VAL A 104 5.78 5.36 -14.20
C VAL A 104 6.29 4.90 -15.57
N SER A 105 7.28 5.63 -16.07
CA SER A 105 8.00 5.31 -17.31
C SER A 105 9.29 4.53 -17.04
N LYS A 106 9.94 4.06 -18.11
CA LYS A 106 11.28 3.46 -18.01
C LYS A 106 12.29 4.42 -17.39
N VAL A 107 12.23 5.68 -17.80
CA VAL A 107 13.14 6.74 -17.34
C VAL A 107 13.01 6.93 -15.83
N ASP A 108 11.80 6.88 -15.28
CA ASP A 108 11.56 7.03 -13.84
C ASP A 108 12.16 5.86 -13.04
N LEU A 109 12.07 4.63 -13.55
CA LEU A 109 12.63 3.44 -12.91
C LEU A 109 14.16 3.36 -13.00
N GLU A 110 14.75 3.92 -14.07
CA GLU A 110 16.20 3.96 -14.27
C GLU A 110 16.88 5.04 -13.43
N ASN A 111 16.22 6.19 -13.21
CA ASN A 111 16.75 7.29 -12.42
C ASN A 111 16.79 7.05 -10.90
N ILE A 112 16.15 5.98 -10.42
CA ILE A 112 16.17 5.62 -9.00
C ILE A 112 17.15 4.48 -8.79
N ASP A 113 18.19 4.67 -7.98
CA ASP A 113 19.24 3.67 -7.76
C ASP A 113 18.71 2.41 -7.06
N LYS A 114 17.83 2.60 -6.06
CA LYS A 114 17.31 1.54 -5.20
C LYS A 114 16.09 0.84 -5.80
N ALA A 115 15.76 -0.33 -5.26
CA ALA A 115 14.47 -0.95 -5.57
C ALA A 115 13.33 -0.11 -4.98
N ILE A 116 12.16 -0.12 -5.59
CA ILE A 116 11.01 0.70 -5.24
C ILE A 116 9.91 -0.20 -4.71
N LEU A 117 9.29 0.23 -3.60
CA LEU A 117 8.06 -0.34 -3.08
C LEU A 117 6.95 0.69 -3.21
N PHE A 118 5.96 0.41 -4.06
CA PHE A 118 4.79 1.25 -4.21
C PHE A 118 3.75 0.86 -3.17
N VAL A 119 3.32 1.82 -2.33
CA VAL A 119 2.38 1.55 -1.25
C VAL A 119 1.30 2.62 -1.18
N ASN A 120 0.04 2.24 -0.99
CA ASN A 120 -1.07 3.18 -0.81
C ASN A 120 -1.20 4.17 -1.99
N ILE A 121 -1.48 3.62 -3.18
CA ILE A 121 -1.70 4.40 -4.41
C ILE A 121 -3.09 4.07 -4.94
N ARG A 122 -3.92 5.05 -5.35
CA ARG A 122 -5.25 4.70 -5.90
C ARG A 122 -5.10 4.06 -7.28
N LYS A 123 -4.33 4.69 -8.16
CA LYS A 123 -4.08 4.19 -9.51
C LYS A 123 -2.60 4.24 -9.88
N LEU A 124 -2.01 3.09 -10.22
CA LEU A 124 -0.63 2.97 -10.67
C LEU A 124 -0.60 2.50 -12.12
N THR A 125 -0.01 3.29 -13.01
CA THR A 125 0.09 2.98 -14.44
C THR A 125 1.55 2.83 -14.84
N PHE A 126 1.89 1.72 -15.49
CA PHE A 126 3.19 1.54 -16.13
C PHE A 126 3.06 1.82 -17.63
N ASP A 127 3.97 2.62 -18.17
CA ASP A 127 4.00 2.92 -19.60
C ASP A 127 4.56 1.76 -20.44
N ASN A 128 4.29 1.80 -21.75
CA ASN A 128 4.63 0.73 -22.69
C ASN A 128 6.14 0.53 -22.88
N ASP A 129 6.94 1.49 -22.45
CA ASP A 129 8.41 1.45 -22.49
C ASP A 129 9.02 0.63 -21.34
N VAL A 130 8.21 0.18 -20.38
CA VAL A 130 8.66 -0.56 -19.20
C VAL A 130 8.72 -2.07 -19.48
N ASP A 131 9.92 -2.65 -19.44
CA ASP A 131 10.13 -4.10 -19.64
C ASP A 131 9.96 -4.92 -18.35
N TRP A 132 9.63 -6.21 -18.49
CA TRP A 132 9.48 -7.13 -17.35
C TRP A 132 10.78 -7.27 -16.53
N GLU A 133 11.95 -7.31 -17.18
CA GLU A 133 13.22 -7.43 -16.47
C GLU A 133 13.49 -6.22 -15.58
N LEU A 134 13.24 -5.01 -16.11
CA LEU A 134 13.39 -3.76 -15.38
C LEU A 134 12.43 -3.73 -14.18
N LEU A 135 11.15 -4.07 -14.39
CA LEU A 135 10.18 -4.19 -13.29
C LEU A 135 10.60 -5.22 -12.25
N ASN A 136 11.07 -6.39 -12.68
CA ASN A 136 11.41 -7.45 -11.74
C ASN A 136 12.59 -7.05 -10.85
N LYS A 137 13.55 -6.32 -11.42
CA LYS A 137 14.74 -5.81 -10.73
C LYS A 137 14.44 -4.60 -9.84
N LYS A 138 13.74 -3.60 -10.38
CA LYS A 138 13.51 -2.31 -9.70
C LYS A 138 12.27 -2.33 -8.83
N VAL A 139 11.19 -2.99 -9.20
CA VAL A 139 9.95 -3.01 -8.41
C VAL A 139 9.96 -4.19 -7.44
N LYS A 140 10.15 -3.87 -6.17
CA LYS A 140 10.12 -4.86 -5.09
C LYS A 140 8.71 -5.42 -4.90
N GLY A 141 7.72 -4.54 -4.91
CA GLY A 141 6.32 -4.90 -4.73
C GLY A 141 5.38 -3.72 -4.97
N VAL A 142 4.09 -4.06 -5.11
CA VAL A 142 2.99 -3.09 -5.22
C VAL A 142 1.92 -3.46 -4.19
N LYS A 143 1.67 -2.55 -3.24
CA LYS A 143 0.91 -2.85 -2.02
C LYS A 143 -0.18 -1.81 -1.80
N LEU A 144 -1.37 -2.24 -1.38
CA LEU A 144 -2.52 -1.34 -1.17
C LEU A 144 -2.76 -0.43 -2.39
N VAL A 145 -3.03 -1.04 -3.55
CA VAL A 145 -3.33 -0.29 -4.77
C VAL A 145 -4.73 -0.63 -5.27
N ASP A 146 -5.57 0.37 -5.53
CA ASP A 146 -6.94 0.08 -5.99
C ASP A 146 -6.92 -0.45 -7.43
N GLU A 147 -6.18 0.21 -8.34
CA GLU A 147 -6.01 -0.25 -9.72
C GLU A 147 -4.56 -0.16 -10.19
N VAL A 148 -4.03 -1.25 -10.74
CA VAL A 148 -2.76 -1.26 -11.46
C VAL A 148 -3.00 -1.48 -12.94
N VAL A 149 -2.44 -0.62 -13.78
CA VAL A 149 -2.48 -0.74 -15.24
C VAL A 149 -1.10 -1.15 -15.74
N ILE A 150 -1.02 -2.31 -16.39
CA ILE A 150 0.22 -2.84 -16.98
C ILE A 150 0.12 -2.90 -18.51
N PRO A 151 1.23 -2.71 -19.24
CA PRO A 151 1.31 -2.95 -20.68
C PRO A 151 1.07 -4.41 -21.11
N LYS A 152 0.57 -4.63 -22.34
CA LYS A 152 0.30 -6.00 -22.88
C LYS A 152 1.48 -6.95 -22.88
N HIS A 153 2.70 -6.46 -23.05
CA HIS A 153 3.90 -7.31 -23.12
C HIS A 153 4.32 -7.85 -21.75
N ILE A 154 3.72 -7.36 -20.66
CA ILE A 154 4.06 -7.80 -19.30
C ILE A 154 3.10 -8.93 -18.85
N PRO A 155 3.62 -10.12 -18.49
CA PRO A 155 2.77 -11.22 -18.06
C PRO A 155 2.06 -10.90 -16.73
N LYS A 156 0.73 -10.72 -16.79
CA LYS A 156 -0.12 -10.34 -15.64
C LYS A 156 0.08 -11.22 -14.40
N LEU A 157 0.28 -12.53 -14.59
CA LEU A 157 0.43 -13.48 -13.49
C LEU A 157 1.79 -13.36 -12.79
N LEU A 158 2.85 -13.05 -13.55
CA LEU A 158 4.17 -12.82 -12.97
C LEU A 158 4.18 -11.51 -12.17
N PHE A 159 3.56 -10.46 -12.72
CA PHE A 159 3.42 -9.19 -12.02
C PHE A 159 2.55 -9.31 -10.77
N ALA A 160 1.44 -10.07 -10.84
CA ALA A 160 0.55 -10.30 -9.70
C ALA A 160 1.26 -10.94 -8.49
N LYS A 161 2.32 -11.74 -8.68
CA LYS A 161 3.11 -12.30 -7.57
C LYS A 161 3.77 -11.22 -6.70
N LYS A 162 4.05 -10.04 -7.25
CA LYS A 162 4.62 -8.89 -6.53
C LYS A 162 3.53 -8.02 -5.86
N CYS A 163 2.27 -8.24 -6.22
CA CYS A 163 1.14 -7.46 -5.74
C CYS A 163 0.60 -8.00 -4.41
N THR A 164 0.19 -7.13 -3.50
CA THR A 164 -0.55 -7.53 -2.29
C THR A 164 -1.58 -6.47 -1.95
N PHE A 165 -2.81 -6.89 -1.63
CA PHE A 165 -3.94 -5.96 -1.45
C PHE A 165 -4.13 -5.04 -2.66
N VAL A 166 -4.04 -5.62 -3.86
CA VAL A 166 -4.39 -4.94 -5.11
C VAL A 166 -5.81 -5.34 -5.49
N LYS A 167 -6.73 -4.38 -5.66
CA LYS A 167 -8.14 -4.72 -5.96
C LYS A 167 -8.31 -5.14 -7.42
N LYS A 168 -7.63 -4.48 -8.35
CA LYS A 168 -7.76 -4.72 -9.79
C LYS A 168 -6.43 -4.57 -10.53
N ILE A 169 -6.16 -5.48 -11.46
CA ILE A 169 -5.05 -5.37 -12.43
C ILE A 169 -5.66 -5.35 -13.82
N THR A 170 -5.42 -4.27 -14.56
CA THR A 170 -5.90 -4.04 -15.93
C THR A 170 -4.72 -4.07 -16.89
N VAL A 171 -4.93 -4.62 -18.08
CA VAL A 171 -3.92 -4.65 -19.15
C VAL A 171 -4.30 -3.62 -20.22
N ARG A 172 -3.37 -2.75 -20.59
CA ARG A 172 -3.52 -1.75 -21.65
C ARG A 172 -2.78 -2.18 -22.91
#